data_AF-A0A328MYF8-F1
#
_entry.id   AF-A0A328MYF8-F1
#
_cell.length_a   1.000
_cell.length_b   1.000
_cell.length_c   1.000
_cell.angle_alpha   90.00
_cell.angle_beta   90.00
_cell.angle_gamma   90.00
#
_symmetry.space_group_name_H-M   'P 1'
#
loop_
_entity.id
_entity.type
_entity.pdbx_description
1 polymer ?
#
loop_
_entity_poly.entity_id
_entity_poly.type
_entity_poly.pdbx_seq_one_letter_code
_entity_poly.pdbx_strand_id
1 'polypeptide(L)' 'MALVTIDACQGCGACLLTCPTHAIRPVAGGLTVRADRCTGCLECLEICPVDAIRVVEPDPCEGAR' A
#
# COMPACT_ATOMS: atom_id res chain seq x y z
N MET A 1 -9.37 -6.44 -1.28
CA MET A 1 -9.35 -4.98 -1.48
C MET A 1 -8.06 -4.44 -0.88
N ALA A 2 -7.33 -3.59 -1.61
CA ALA A 2 -6.22 -2.85 -1.03
C ALA A 2 -6.80 -1.64 -0.30
N LEU A 3 -6.37 -1.42 0.94
CA LEU A 3 -6.78 -0.25 1.73
C LEU A 3 -5.77 0.88 1.64
N VAL A 4 -4.70 0.71 0.85
CA VAL A 4 -3.64 1.71 0.69
C VAL A 4 -3.19 1.82 -0.76
N THR A 5 -2.85 3.03 -1.17
CA THR A 5 -2.26 3.38 -2.47
C THR A 5 -0.90 4.05 -2.26
N ILE A 6 0.01 3.89 -3.22
CA ILE A 6 1.35 4.48 -3.17
C ILE A 6 1.47 5.50 -4.30
N ASP A 7 1.80 6.73 -3.96
CA ASP A 7 2.03 7.87 -4.86
C ASP A 7 3.33 8.59 -4.48
N ALA A 8 4.03 9.19 -5.44
CA ALA A 8 5.32 9.88 -5.20
C ALA A 8 6.41 9.01 -4.53
N CYS A 9 6.45 7.72 -4.84
CA CYS A 9 7.44 6.78 -4.30
C CYS A 9 8.87 7.10 -4.80
N GLN A 10 9.82 7.22 -3.87
CA GLN A 10 11.25 7.43 -4.16
C GLN A 10 12.05 6.11 -4.30
N GLY A 11 11.40 4.95 -4.15
CA GLY A 11 12.05 3.65 -4.34
C GLY A 11 12.98 3.21 -3.18
N CYS A 12 12.83 3.75 -1.98
CA CYS A 12 13.68 3.38 -0.82
C CYS A 12 13.51 1.93 -0.34
N GLY A 13 12.38 1.29 -0.65
CA GLY A 13 12.13 -0.12 -0.34
C GLY A 13 11.79 -0.46 1.11
N ALA A 14 11.77 0.52 2.04
CA ALA A 14 11.51 0.27 3.46
C ALA A 14 10.15 -0.44 3.72
N CYS A 15 9.12 -0.04 2.98
CA CYS A 15 7.79 -0.64 3.10
C CYS A 15 7.72 -2.11 2.63
N LEU A 16 8.66 -2.57 1.80
CA LEU A 16 8.73 -3.97 1.36
C LEU A 16 9.13 -4.90 2.50
N LEU A 17 10.03 -4.43 3.37
CA LEU A 17 10.54 -5.20 4.50
C LEU A 17 9.57 -5.21 5.69
N THR A 18 8.85 -4.10 5.89
CA THR A 18 7.93 -3.99 7.03
C THR A 18 6.60 -4.71 6.79
N CYS A 19 6.20 -4.92 5.54
CA CYS A 19 4.86 -5.44 5.23
C CYS A 19 4.75 -6.94 5.61
N PRO A 20 3.97 -7.31 6.64
CA PRO A 20 3.96 -8.68 7.18
C PRO A 20 3.37 -9.70 6.20
N THR A 21 2.42 -9.27 5.37
CA THR A 21 1.80 -10.12 4.34
C THR A 21 2.52 -10.03 2.99
N HIS A 22 3.61 -9.25 2.93
CA HIS A 22 4.33 -8.91 1.71
C HIS A 22 3.35 -8.51 0.59
N ALA A 23 2.42 -7.60 0.85
CA ALA A 23 1.46 -7.13 -0.15
C ALA A 23 2.09 -6.15 -1.16
N ILE A 24 3.19 -5.48 -0.81
CA ILE A 24 3.83 -4.48 -1.66
C ILE A 24 4.84 -5.17 -2.60
N ARG A 25 4.82 -4.84 -3.89
CA ARG A 25 5.71 -5.41 -4.91
C ARG A 25 6.33 -4.32 -5.79
N PRO A 26 7.62 -4.45 -6.14
CA PRO A 26 8.24 -3.60 -7.15
C PRO A 26 7.67 -3.93 -8.54
N VAL A 27 7.39 -2.89 -9.32
CA VAL A 27 6.93 -2.96 -10.71
C VAL A 27 7.73 -1.96 -11.56
N ALA A 28 7.60 -2.06 -12.89
CA ALA A 28 8.21 -1.09 -13.78
C ALA A 28 7.65 0.31 -13.48
N GLY A 29 8.48 1.20 -12.93
CA GLY A 29 8.12 2.57 -12.61
C GLY A 29 7.67 2.84 -11.17
N GLY A 30 7.75 1.87 -10.25
CA GLY A 30 7.46 2.13 -8.83
C GLY A 30 7.12 0.90 -8.00
N LEU A 31 6.22 1.10 -7.03
CA LEU A 31 5.69 0.04 -6.16
C LEU A 31 4.19 -0.10 -6.38
N THR A 32 3.70 -1.33 -6.40
CA THR A 32 2.26 -1.65 -6.43
C THR A 32 1.85 -2.37 -5.16
N VAL A 33 0.59 -2.20 -4.76
CA VAL A 33 0.00 -2.91 -3.62
C VAL A 33 -0.94 -4.00 -4.12
N ARG A 34 -0.76 -5.23 -3.60
CA ARG A 34 -1.64 -6.36 -3.88
C ARG A 34 -2.87 -6.30 -2.99
N ALA A 35 -4.00 -5.93 -3.59
CA ALA A 35 -5.31 -5.84 -2.93
C ALA A 35 -5.81 -7.17 -2.34
N ASP A 36 -5.31 -8.30 -2.81
CA ASP A 36 -5.62 -9.62 -2.29
C ASP A 36 -4.85 -9.97 -1.00
N ARG A 37 -3.76 -9.26 -0.70
CA ARG A 37 -2.89 -9.52 0.47
C ARG A 37 -2.82 -8.38 1.47
N CYS A 38 -3.20 -7.18 1.06
CA CYS A 38 -3.24 -6.03 1.94
C CYS A 38 -4.33 -6.24 3.00
N THR A 39 -3.93 -6.25 4.27
CA THR A 39 -4.86 -6.37 5.41
C THR A 39 -5.22 -5.02 6.02
N GLY A 40 -4.65 -3.92 5.53
CA GLY A 40 -4.83 -2.60 6.12
C GLY A 40 -4.16 -2.43 7.49
N CYS A 41 -3.03 -3.11 7.74
CA CYS A 41 -2.27 -2.94 8.99
C CYS A 41 -1.58 -1.57 9.13
N LEU A 42 -1.48 -0.79 8.05
CA LEU A 42 -0.93 0.58 8.01
C LEU A 42 0.55 0.75 8.37
N GLU A 43 1.28 -0.32 8.68
CA GLU A 43 2.73 -0.30 8.97
C GLU A 43 3.56 0.40 7.87
N CYS A 44 3.16 0.25 6.60
CA CYS A 44 3.86 0.87 5.48
C CYS A 44 3.76 2.41 5.50
N LEU A 45 2.66 2.96 6.05
CA LEU A 45 2.43 4.39 6.17
C LEU A 45 3.41 4.99 7.19
N GLU A 46 3.55 4.35 8.35
CA GLU A 46 4.42 4.83 9.44
C GLU A 46 5.90 4.82 9.05
N ILE A 47 6.34 3.82 8.28
CA ILE A 47 7.76 3.70 7.88
C ILE A 47 8.13 4.58 6.69
N CYS A 48 7.16 5.19 5.99
CA CYS A 48 7.45 5.89 4.74
C CYS A 48 8.08 7.27 5.03
N PRO A 49 9.37 7.49 4.73
CA PRO A 49 10.04 8.75 5.09
C PRO A 49 9.58 9.96 4.27
N VAL A 50 8.87 9.72 3.17
CA VAL A 50 8.39 10.74 2.23
C VAL A 50 6.87 10.79 2.15
N ASP A 51 6.18 10.10 3.05
CA ASP A 51 4.72 10.12 3.13
C ASP A 51 4.01 9.76 1.80
N ALA A 52 4.62 8.83 1.05
CA ALA A 52 4.18 8.38 -0.27
C ALA A 52 2.97 7.43 -0.22
N ILE A 53 2.39 7.15 0.95
CA ILE A 53 1.33 6.13 1.10
C ILE A 53 0.06 6.78 1.65
N ARG A 54 -1.08 6.49 1.01
CA ARG A 54 -2.40 7.01 1.38
C ARG A 54 -3.35 5.86 1.67
N VAL A 55 -4.23 6.06 2.65
CA VAL A 55 -5.33 5.12 2.94
C VAL A 55 -6.48 5.45 2.01
N VAL A 56 -7.01 4.43 1.34
CA VAL A 56 -8.26 4.52 0.59
C VAL A 56 -9.34 3.91 1.48
N GLU A 57 -10.24 4.75 1.98
CA GLU A 57 -11.47 4.25 2.59
C GLU A 57 -12.28 3.58 1.48
N PRO A 58 -12.72 2.32 1.65
CA PRO A 58 -13.62 1.71 0.70
C PRO A 58 -14.93 2.48 0.78
N ASP A 59 -15.31 3.17 -0.30
CA ASP A 59 -16.61 3.78 -0.43
C ASP A 59 -17.69 2.75 -0.03
N PRO A 60 -18.60 3.09 0.90
CA PRO A 60 -19.62 2.16 1.41
C PRO A 60 -20.58 1.63 0.31
N CYS A 61 -20.46 2.13 -0.92
CA CYS A 61 -21.24 1.73 -2.09
C CYS A 61 -20.57 0.66 -2.98
N GLU A 62 -19.28 0.32 -2.81
CA GLU A 62 -18.56 -0.58 -3.75
C GLU A 62 -18.55 -2.06 -3.31
N GLY A 63 -19.06 -2.36 -2.12
CA GLY A 63 -19.21 -3.73 -1.59
C GLY A 63 -20.55 -4.42 -1.86
N ALA A 64 -21.40 -3.85 -2.71
CA ALA A 64 -22.71 -4.40 -3.05
C ALA A 64 -23.01 -4.27 -4.56
N ARG A 65 -22.45 -5.16 -5.37
CA ARG A 65 -23.03 -5.58 -6.65
C ARG A 65 -22.87 -7.07 -6.84
#